data_AF-A0A8S9Z4M8-F1
#
_entry.id   AF-A0A8S9Z4M8-F1
#
_cell.length_a   1.000
_cell.length_b   1.000
_cell.length_c   1.000
_cell.angle_alpha   90.00
_cell.angle_beta   90.00
_cell.angle_gamma   90.00
#
_symmetry.space_group_name_H-M   'P 1'
#
loop_
_entity.id
_entity.type
_entity.pdbx_description
1 polymer ?
#
loop_
_entity_poly.entity_id
_entity_poly.type
_entity_poly.pdbx_seq_one_letter_code
_entity_poly.pdbx_strand_id
1 'polypeptide(L)'
;MTTQTTHEKFTNIRKRLDQLGYKQPLSLDCLPLVERLFCDLVWTTESLRKAKTDLSSQLKLRSNVEDYIAPYKADNGRLVRENNELHKQLVLLRQESEEKFRNFKSEYRRLENESTDLKIFNTQCIEKLRSYESDARRMAEQIMTLQEKNFQAVVYTPGGQKKQLPFRRQRMDIDSLFPRADIHPKTSGDYFSKSKNVVEPEIVYSKAELSG
;
A
#
# COMPACT_ATOMS: atom_id res chain seq x y z
N MET A 1 49.80 12.81 -75.95
CA MET A 1 50.49 11.50 -75.81
C MET A 1 51.95 11.72 -76.16
N THR A 2 52.79 11.97 -75.17
CA THR A 2 54.24 12.13 -75.36
C THR A 2 54.90 10.76 -75.34
N THR A 3 55.42 10.32 -76.49
CA THR A 3 56.23 9.11 -76.62
C THR A 3 57.58 9.36 -75.97
N GLN A 4 57.67 9.16 -74.65
CA GLN A 4 58.91 9.21 -73.90
C GLN A 4 59.89 8.18 -74.47
N THR A 5 61.11 8.59 -74.81
CA THR A 5 62.10 7.67 -75.41
C THR A 5 62.46 6.56 -74.41
N THR A 6 62.71 5.34 -74.88
CA THR A 6 63.06 4.18 -74.04
C THR A 6 64.24 4.46 -73.11
N HIS A 7 65.19 5.29 -73.57
CA HIS A 7 66.33 5.75 -72.80
C HIS A 7 65.96 6.69 -71.64
N GLU A 8 64.98 7.59 -71.83
CA GLU A 8 64.45 8.47 -70.77
C GLU A 8 63.73 7.66 -69.69
N LYS A 9 62.94 6.65 -70.09
CA LYS A 9 62.29 5.74 -69.14
C LYS A 9 63.30 4.92 -68.35
N PHE A 10 64.33 4.41 -69.01
CA PHE A 10 65.42 3.66 -68.38
C PHE A 10 66.14 4.51 -67.32
N THR A 11 66.53 5.73 -67.67
CA THR A 11 67.21 6.64 -66.73
C THR A 11 66.31 7.04 -65.56
N ASN A 12 65.00 7.23 -65.77
CA ASN A 12 64.06 7.55 -64.70
C ASN A 12 63.85 6.39 -63.71
N ILE A 13 63.63 5.17 -64.22
CA ILE A 13 63.48 3.97 -63.38
C ILE A 13 64.79 3.67 -62.65
N ARG A 14 65.93 3.83 -63.33
CA ARG A 14 67.25 3.62 -62.71
C ARG A 14 67.49 4.58 -61.54
N LYS A 15 67.25 5.87 -61.73
CA LYS A 15 67.38 6.88 -60.66
C LYS A 15 66.50 6.55 -59.46
N ARG A 16 65.25 6.11 -59.69
CA ARG A 16 64.32 5.72 -58.62
C ARG A 16 64.77 4.45 -57.88
N LEU A 17 65.28 3.46 -58.59
CA LEU A 17 65.84 2.25 -57.98
C LEU A 17 67.12 2.55 -57.19
N ASP A 18 68.00 3.40 -57.71
CA ASP A 18 69.21 3.86 -57.02
C ASP A 18 68.88 4.61 -55.72
N GLN A 19 67.84 5.45 -55.72
CA GLN A 19 67.35 6.15 -54.53
C GLN A 19 66.84 5.19 -53.45
N LEU A 20 66.30 4.03 -53.85
CA LEU A 20 65.88 2.96 -52.95
C LEU A 20 67.03 2.00 -52.58
N GLY A 21 68.24 2.23 -53.11
CA GLY A 21 69.44 1.42 -52.84
C GLY A 21 69.61 0.18 -53.72
N TYR A 22 68.75 -0.03 -54.72
CA TYR A 22 68.86 -1.12 -55.68
C TYR A 22 69.88 -0.80 -56.77
N LYS A 23 71.15 -1.13 -56.50
CA LYS A 23 72.28 -0.76 -57.38
C LYS A 23 72.64 -1.79 -58.45
N GLN A 24 71.96 -2.94 -58.50
CA GLN A 24 72.22 -4.01 -59.47
C GLN A 24 72.10 -3.54 -60.93
N PRO A 25 72.92 -4.04 -61.86
CA PRO A 25 72.84 -3.68 -63.28
C PRO A 25 71.50 -4.13 -63.88
N LEU A 26 70.87 -3.27 -64.69
CA LEU A 26 69.56 -3.50 -65.31
C LEU A 26 69.69 -3.56 -66.83
N SER A 27 69.20 -4.63 -67.44
CA SER A 27 69.12 -4.80 -68.89
C SER A 27 67.91 -4.06 -69.48
N LEU A 28 68.04 -3.56 -70.72
CA LEU A 28 66.99 -2.84 -71.43
C LEU A 28 65.73 -3.69 -71.69
N ASP A 29 65.89 -5.00 -71.89
CA ASP A 29 64.79 -5.93 -72.20
C ASP A 29 63.82 -6.13 -71.03
N CYS A 30 64.32 -5.98 -69.80
CA CYS A 30 63.53 -6.14 -68.57
C CYS A 30 62.80 -4.85 -68.17
N LEU A 31 63.10 -3.72 -68.83
CA LEU A 31 62.62 -2.39 -68.45
C LEU A 31 61.08 -2.28 -68.35
N PRO A 32 60.27 -2.76 -69.32
CA PRO A 32 58.82 -2.61 -69.26
C PRO A 32 58.18 -3.36 -68.09
N LEU A 33 58.75 -4.51 -67.71
CA LEU A 33 58.26 -5.31 -66.59
C LEU A 33 58.60 -4.66 -65.25
N VAL A 34 59.84 -4.20 -65.11
CA VAL A 34 60.31 -3.52 -63.88
C VAL A 34 59.54 -2.21 -63.67
N GLU A 35 59.25 -1.47 -64.73
CA GLU A 35 58.43 -0.25 -64.67
C GLU A 35 57.03 -0.54 -64.13
N ARG A 36 56.36 -1.60 -64.61
CA ARG A 36 55.03 -2.00 -64.09
C ARG A 36 55.09 -2.45 -62.64
N LEU A 37 56.01 -3.34 -62.29
CA LEU A 37 56.15 -3.82 -60.91
C LEU A 37 56.47 -2.68 -59.94
N PHE A 38 57.29 -1.73 -60.36
CA PHE A 38 57.60 -0.56 -59.57
C PHE A 38 56.37 0.32 -59.35
N CYS A 39 55.58 0.58 -60.40
CA CYS A 39 54.32 1.30 -60.28
C CYS A 39 53.34 0.59 -59.33
N ASP A 40 53.18 -0.72 -59.46
CA ASP A 40 52.30 -1.52 -58.59
C ASP A 40 52.78 -1.48 -57.13
N LEU A 41 54.10 -1.55 -56.89
CA LEU A 41 54.67 -1.49 -55.56
C LEU A 41 54.42 -0.11 -54.91
N VAL A 42 54.67 0.97 -55.64
CA VAL A 42 54.41 2.34 -55.18
C VAL A 42 52.92 2.52 -54.90
N TRP A 43 52.05 2.07 -55.80
CA TRP A 43 50.61 2.16 -55.65
C TRP A 43 50.10 1.38 -54.42
N THR A 44 50.57 0.14 -54.23
CA THR A 44 50.18 -0.69 -53.09
C THR A 44 50.66 -0.11 -51.77
N THR A 45 51.90 0.41 -51.69
CA THR A 45 52.39 1.06 -50.46
C THR A 45 51.65 2.36 -50.15
N GLU A 46 51.35 3.18 -51.16
CA GLU A 46 50.60 4.41 -50.96
C GLU A 46 49.14 4.14 -50.57
N SER A 47 48.49 3.17 -51.23
CA SER A 47 47.15 2.70 -50.88
C SER A 47 47.09 2.14 -49.45
N LEU A 48 48.07 1.32 -49.06
CA LEU A 48 48.18 0.81 -47.69
C LEU A 48 48.38 1.93 -46.68
N ARG A 49 49.23 2.92 -46.98
CA ARG A 49 49.45 4.09 -46.11
C ARG A 49 48.17 4.90 -45.92
N LYS A 50 47.41 5.10 -47.00
CA LYS A 50 46.10 5.75 -46.97
C LYS A 50 45.11 4.97 -46.12
N ALA A 51 44.94 3.67 -46.38
CA ALA A 51 44.04 2.80 -45.61
C ALA A 51 44.39 2.78 -44.12
N LYS A 52 45.68 2.76 -43.76
CA LYS A 52 46.13 2.84 -42.36
C LYS A 52 45.76 4.16 -41.70
N THR A 53 45.89 5.27 -42.44
CA THR A 53 45.53 6.61 -41.94
C THR A 53 44.02 6.73 -41.75
N ASP A 54 43.25 6.23 -42.71
CA ASP A 54 41.78 6.20 -42.65
C ASP A 54 41.27 5.31 -41.50
N LEU A 55 41.90 4.16 -41.28
CA LEU A 55 41.57 3.30 -40.15
C LEU A 55 41.86 3.99 -38.81
N SER A 56 42.99 4.70 -38.72
CA SER A 56 43.37 5.45 -37.52
C SER A 56 42.38 6.58 -37.24
N SER A 57 41.92 7.30 -38.27
CA SER A 57 40.92 8.37 -38.12
C SER A 57 39.55 7.81 -37.74
N GLN A 58 39.13 6.71 -38.34
CA GLN A 58 37.89 6.00 -37.97
C GLN A 58 37.91 5.51 -36.53
N LEU A 59 39.03 4.96 -36.06
CA LEU A 59 39.17 4.49 -34.67
C LEU A 59 39.04 5.65 -33.68
N LYS A 60 39.65 6.80 -33.97
CA LYS A 60 39.49 8.02 -33.16
C LYS A 60 38.05 8.50 -33.14
N LEU A 61 37.39 8.54 -34.30
CA LEU A 61 35.98 8.94 -34.38
C LEU A 61 35.10 8.00 -33.56
N ARG A 62 35.31 6.68 -33.67
CA ARG A 62 34.59 5.67 -32.88
C ARG A 62 34.82 5.87 -31.38
N SER A 63 36.06 6.12 -30.96
CA SER A 63 36.38 6.41 -29.56
C SER A 63 35.62 7.64 -29.06
N ASN A 64 35.70 8.75 -29.80
CA ASN A 64 35.00 9.98 -29.43
C ASN A 64 33.48 9.76 -29.32
N VAL A 65 32.90 9.04 -30.28
CA VAL A 65 31.47 8.70 -30.25
C VAL A 65 31.12 7.87 -29.01
N GLU A 66 31.96 6.90 -28.64
CA GLU A 66 31.74 6.12 -27.42
C GLU A 66 31.85 7.00 -26.17
N ASP A 67 32.79 7.94 -26.12
CA ASP A 67 32.94 8.90 -25.02
C ASP A 67 31.71 9.80 -24.88
N TYR A 68 31.10 10.22 -26.00
CA TYR A 68 29.85 10.99 -25.99
C TYR A 68 28.64 10.15 -25.58
N ILE A 69 28.57 8.87 -25.96
CA ILE A 69 27.43 8.00 -25.70
C ILE A 69 27.47 7.40 -24.28
N ALA A 70 28.66 7.14 -23.74
CA ALA A 70 28.88 6.57 -22.41
C ALA A 70 28.05 7.22 -21.29
N PRO A 71 28.02 8.56 -21.13
CA PRO A 71 27.22 9.19 -20.08
C PRO A 71 25.73 8.94 -20.25
N TYR A 72 25.20 8.96 -21.48
CA TYR A 72 23.79 8.67 -21.74
C TYR A 72 23.43 7.20 -21.47
N LYS A 73 24.32 6.25 -21.79
CA LYS A 73 24.14 4.83 -21.43
C LYS A 73 24.11 4.65 -19.91
N ALA A 74 25.02 5.31 -19.19
CA ALA A 74 25.08 5.24 -17.74
C ALA A 74 23.83 5.86 -17.09
N ASP A 75 23.40 7.02 -17.58
CA ASP A 75 22.20 7.71 -17.08
C ASP A 75 20.92 6.94 -17.39
N ASN A 76 20.74 6.45 -18.62
CA ASN A 76 19.62 5.58 -18.97
C ASN A 76 19.59 4.33 -18.08
N GLY A 77 20.74 3.72 -17.81
CA GLY A 77 20.83 2.59 -16.89
C GLY A 77 20.39 2.94 -15.47
N ARG A 78 20.71 4.15 -14.99
CA ARG A 78 20.26 4.66 -13.69
C ARG A 78 18.74 4.91 -13.69
N LEU A 79 18.24 5.63 -14.68
CA LEU A 79 16.81 5.96 -14.81
C LEU A 79 15.94 4.71 -14.91
N VAL A 80 16.37 3.69 -15.66
CA VAL A 80 15.64 2.42 -15.74
C VAL A 80 15.58 1.72 -14.39
N ARG A 81 16.66 1.71 -13.61
CA ARG A 81 16.65 1.14 -12.26
C ARG A 81 15.70 1.90 -11.33
N GLU A 82 15.76 3.22 -11.34
CA GLU A 82 14.88 4.07 -10.52
C GLU A 82 13.42 3.89 -10.93
N ASN A 83 13.12 3.88 -12.24
CA ASN A 83 11.77 3.69 -12.75
C ASN A 83 11.19 2.34 -12.30
N ASN A 84 11.97 1.27 -12.40
CA ASN A 84 11.55 -0.06 -11.95
C ASN A 84 11.31 -0.12 -10.44
N GLU A 85 12.16 0.53 -9.65
CA GLU A 85 12.01 0.58 -8.20
C GLU A 85 10.78 1.39 -7.79
N LEU A 86 10.58 2.57 -8.39
CA LEU A 86 9.39 3.39 -8.19
C LEU A 86 8.12 2.64 -8.60
N HIS A 87 8.15 1.91 -9.72
CA HIS A 87 7.03 1.09 -10.15
C HIS A 87 6.68 0.03 -9.11
N LYS A 88 7.69 -0.67 -8.58
CA LYS A 88 7.51 -1.66 -7.52
C LYS A 88 6.91 -1.04 -6.25
N GLN A 89 7.43 0.11 -5.82
CA GLN A 89 6.92 0.83 -4.64
C GLN A 89 5.47 1.27 -4.84
N LEU A 90 5.12 1.79 -6.01
CA LEU A 90 3.74 2.19 -6.34
C LEU A 90 2.78 1.00 -6.29
N VAL A 91 3.18 -0.15 -6.83
CA VAL A 91 2.36 -1.37 -6.78
C VAL A 91 2.13 -1.81 -5.34
N LEU A 92 3.18 -1.84 -4.50
CA LEU A 92 3.05 -2.22 -3.09
C LEU A 92 2.17 -1.24 -2.31
N LEU A 93 2.39 0.06 -2.47
CA LEU A 93 1.60 1.10 -1.80
C LEU A 93 0.12 1.04 -2.21
N ARG A 94 -0.15 0.78 -3.49
CA ARG A 94 -1.49 0.56 -3.99
C ARG A 94 -2.14 -0.67 -3.35
N GLN A 95 -1.44 -1.79 -3.28
CA GLN A 95 -1.96 -3.01 -2.66
C GLN A 95 -2.26 -2.81 -1.17
N GLU A 96 -1.34 -2.17 -0.44
CA GLU A 96 -1.50 -1.88 0.99
C GLU A 96 -2.67 -0.92 1.25
N SER A 97 -2.81 0.13 0.44
CA SER A 97 -3.93 1.08 0.58
C SER A 97 -5.27 0.44 0.24
N GLU A 98 -5.34 -0.38 -0.82
CA GLU A 98 -6.54 -1.13 -1.18
C GLU A 98 -6.93 -2.14 -0.08
N GLU A 99 -5.95 -2.79 0.56
CA GLU A 99 -6.18 -3.69 1.68
C GLU A 99 -6.70 -2.95 2.92
N LYS A 100 -6.04 -1.86 3.31
CA LYS A 100 -6.51 -1.00 4.42
C LYS A 100 -7.93 -0.49 4.16
N PHE A 101 -8.21 -0.07 2.93
CA PHE A 101 -9.55 0.38 2.55
C PHE A 101 -10.60 -0.74 2.67
N ARG A 102 -10.28 -1.96 2.22
CA ARG A 102 -11.16 -3.12 2.40
C ARG A 102 -11.42 -3.42 3.88
N ASN A 103 -10.38 -3.39 4.70
CA ASN A 103 -10.48 -3.65 6.14
C ASN A 103 -11.34 -2.58 6.83
N PHE A 104 -11.09 -1.30 6.57
CA PHE A 104 -11.90 -0.22 7.12
C PHE A 104 -13.35 -0.29 6.67
N LYS A 105 -13.61 -0.64 5.40
CA LYS A 105 -14.97 -0.81 4.90
C LYS A 105 -15.69 -1.98 5.58
N SER A 106 -14.98 -3.07 5.87
CA SER A 106 -15.52 -4.20 6.62
C SER A 106 -15.87 -3.81 8.05
N GLU A 107 -14.94 -3.16 8.76
CA GLU A 107 -15.17 -2.69 10.12
C GLU A 107 -16.29 -1.66 10.21
N TYR A 108 -16.35 -0.74 9.24
CA TYR A 108 -17.45 0.22 9.15
C TYR A 108 -18.80 -0.47 9.06
N ARG A 109 -18.95 -1.46 8.17
CA ARG A 109 -20.20 -2.23 8.04
C ARG A 109 -20.53 -3.01 9.30
N ARG A 110 -19.52 -3.59 9.97
CA ARG A 110 -19.71 -4.29 11.24
C ARG A 110 -20.26 -3.36 12.32
N LEU A 111 -19.65 -2.18 12.48
CA LEU A 111 -20.09 -1.16 13.43
C LEU A 111 -21.45 -0.55 13.07
N GLU A 112 -21.75 -0.39 11.79
CA GLU A 112 -23.04 0.09 11.31
C GLU A 112 -24.17 -0.89 11.65
N ASN A 113 -23.93 -2.19 11.44
CA ASN A 113 -24.87 -3.24 11.85
C ASN A 113 -25.07 -3.25 13.36
N GLU A 114 -23.98 -3.24 14.13
CA GLU A 114 -24.04 -3.20 15.61
C GLU A 114 -24.78 -1.95 16.12
N SER A 115 -24.55 -0.79 15.51
CA SER A 115 -25.28 0.45 15.83
C SER A 115 -26.77 0.32 15.53
N THR A 116 -27.12 -0.33 14.42
CA THR A 116 -28.51 -0.57 14.03
C THR A 116 -29.20 -1.52 15.01
N ASP A 117 -28.55 -2.62 15.37
CA ASP A 117 -29.05 -3.59 16.34
C ASP A 117 -29.27 -2.95 17.71
N LEU A 118 -28.31 -2.13 18.18
CA LEU A 118 -28.44 -1.39 19.43
C LEU A 118 -29.58 -0.38 19.41
N LYS A 119 -29.81 0.33 18.29
CA LYS A 119 -30.94 1.25 18.14
C LYS A 119 -32.28 0.51 18.21
N ILE A 120 -32.38 -0.64 17.54
CA ILE A 120 -33.58 -1.49 17.58
C ILE A 120 -33.81 -1.98 19.01
N PHE A 121 -32.78 -2.51 19.67
CA PHE A 121 -32.86 -2.99 21.04
C PHE A 121 -33.26 -1.88 22.02
N ASN A 122 -32.67 -0.69 21.90
CA ASN A 122 -33.01 0.46 22.72
C ASN A 122 -34.48 0.86 22.54
N THR A 123 -34.96 0.90 21.28
CA THR A 123 -36.37 1.17 20.97
C THR A 123 -37.30 0.16 21.64
N GLN A 124 -36.98 -1.14 21.56
CA GLN A 124 -37.74 -2.20 22.21
C GLN A 124 -37.76 -2.06 23.75
N CYS A 125 -36.62 -1.70 24.35
CA CYS A 125 -36.53 -1.46 25.79
C CYS A 125 -37.43 -0.29 26.23
N ILE A 126 -37.44 0.80 25.45
CA ILE A 126 -38.30 1.97 25.71
C ILE A 126 -39.78 1.58 25.62
N GLU A 127 -40.19 0.84 24.58
CA GLU A 127 -41.57 0.38 24.42
C GLU A 127 -42.01 -0.51 25.59
N LYS A 128 -41.15 -1.44 25.99
CA LYS A 128 -41.40 -2.33 27.13
C LYS A 128 -41.50 -1.56 28.44
N LEU A 129 -40.65 -0.57 28.65
CA LEU A 129 -40.72 0.32 29.81
C LEU A 129 -42.05 1.09 29.85
N ARG A 130 -42.48 1.66 28.71
CA ARG A 130 -43.78 2.35 28.59
C ARG A 130 -44.96 1.43 28.90
N SER A 131 -44.90 0.17 28.49
CA SER A 131 -45.91 -0.85 28.83
C SER A 131 -45.98 -1.05 30.34
N TYR A 132 -44.83 -1.24 31.00
CA TYR A 132 -44.77 -1.41 32.45
C TYR A 132 -45.24 -0.16 33.21
N GLU A 133 -44.90 1.04 32.74
CA GLU A 133 -45.42 2.29 33.32
C GLU A 133 -46.93 2.42 33.17
N SER A 134 -47.49 1.99 32.03
CA SER A 134 -48.93 1.95 31.81
C SER A 134 -49.63 0.97 32.75
N ASP A 135 -49.09 -0.25 32.88
CA ASP A 135 -49.62 -1.27 33.79
C ASP A 135 -49.53 -0.83 35.26
N ALA A 136 -48.40 -0.23 35.66
CA ALA A 136 -48.24 0.31 37.00
C ALA A 136 -49.26 1.42 37.30
N ARG A 137 -49.51 2.32 36.35
CA ARG A 137 -50.57 3.35 36.47
C ARG A 137 -51.95 2.72 36.63
N ARG A 138 -52.30 1.73 35.79
CA ARG A 138 -53.58 1.02 35.87
C ARG A 138 -53.76 0.30 37.21
N MET A 139 -52.72 -0.38 37.70
CA MET A 139 -52.76 -1.04 39.01
C MET A 139 -52.94 -0.02 40.14
N ALA A 140 -52.25 1.12 40.08
CA ALA A 140 -52.40 2.19 41.06
C ALA A 140 -53.84 2.76 41.07
N GLU A 141 -54.43 3.01 39.89
CA GLU A 141 -55.83 3.44 39.74
C GLU A 141 -56.82 2.42 40.28
N GLN A 142 -56.59 1.12 40.02
CA GLN A 142 -57.40 0.03 40.56
C GLN A 142 -57.33 -0.02 42.09
N ILE A 143 -56.14 0.15 42.67
CA ILE A 143 -55.96 0.22 44.12
C ILE A 143 -56.74 1.40 44.70
N MET A 144 -56.65 2.59 44.10
CA MET A 144 -57.42 3.76 44.55
C MET A 144 -58.93 3.51 44.49
N THR A 145 -59.41 2.94 43.39
CA THR A 145 -60.84 2.62 43.21
C THR A 145 -61.32 1.60 44.25
N LEU A 146 -60.54 0.55 44.53
CA LEU A 146 -60.86 -0.45 45.54
C LEU A 146 -60.82 0.13 46.95
N GLN A 147 -59.85 1.01 47.24
CA GLN A 147 -59.81 1.74 48.49
C GLN A 147 -61.08 2.58 48.65
N GLU A 148 -61.49 3.35 47.64
CA GLU A 148 -62.73 4.14 47.67
C GLU A 148 -63.97 3.28 47.92
N LYS A 149 -64.11 2.15 47.21
CA LYS A 149 -65.21 1.19 47.45
C LYS A 149 -65.18 0.60 48.86
N ASN A 150 -64.00 0.32 49.39
CA ASN A 150 -63.84 -0.13 50.77
C ASN A 150 -64.20 0.98 51.78
N PHE A 151 -63.90 2.25 51.48
CA PHE A 151 -64.35 3.41 52.27
C PHE A 151 -65.87 3.53 52.35
N GLN A 152 -66.58 3.05 51.34
CA GLN A 152 -68.05 3.11 51.26
C GLN A 152 -68.73 1.83 51.78
N ALA A 153 -67.99 0.76 52.05
CA ALA A 153 -68.55 -0.53 52.46
C ALA A 153 -69.08 -0.49 53.91
N VAL A 154 -70.39 -0.70 54.08
CA VAL A 154 -71.05 -0.81 55.40
C VAL A 154 -71.23 -2.29 55.75
N VAL A 155 -70.58 -2.75 56.83
CA VAL A 155 -70.75 -4.12 57.33
C VAL A 155 -72.05 -4.23 58.12
N TYR A 156 -73.05 -4.93 57.58
CA TYR A 156 -74.21 -5.36 58.36
C TYR A 156 -73.81 -6.59 59.17
N THR A 157 -73.68 -6.43 60.49
CA THR A 157 -73.60 -7.56 61.41
C THR A 157 -75.01 -8.11 61.65
N PRO A 158 -75.19 -9.45 61.78
CA PRO A 158 -76.48 -10.05 62.12
C PRO A 158 -76.84 -9.61 63.55
N GLY A 159 -77.62 -8.52 63.65
CA GLY A 159 -77.84 -7.80 64.91
C GLY A 159 -78.29 -6.34 64.73
N GLY A 160 -78.23 -5.80 63.50
CA GLY A 160 -79.00 -4.60 63.13
C GLY A 160 -78.46 -3.25 63.61
N GLN A 161 -77.30 -3.19 64.27
CA GLN A 161 -76.68 -1.91 64.64
C GLN A 161 -75.61 -1.50 63.64
N LYS A 162 -75.85 -0.39 62.93
CA LYS A 162 -74.84 0.28 62.08
C LYS A 162 -73.73 0.83 62.98
N LYS A 163 -72.63 0.09 63.13
CA LYS A 163 -71.40 0.63 63.73
C LYS A 163 -70.47 1.10 62.61
N GLN A 164 -70.16 2.39 62.60
CA GLN A 164 -69.12 2.94 61.75
C GLN A 164 -67.77 2.47 62.30
N LEU A 165 -67.19 1.43 61.70
CA LEU A 165 -65.88 0.92 62.09
C LEU A 165 -64.82 1.96 61.67
N PRO A 166 -63.87 2.33 62.55
CA PRO A 166 -62.81 3.27 62.20
C PRO A 166 -61.91 2.68 61.11
N PHE A 167 -61.53 3.52 60.14
CA PHE A 167 -60.66 3.18 59.03
C PHE A 167 -59.29 2.70 59.52
N ARG A 168 -59.08 1.39 59.58
CA ARG A 168 -57.73 0.83 59.66
C ARG A 168 -57.24 0.65 58.24
N ARG A 169 -56.34 1.54 57.78
CA ARG A 169 -55.55 1.26 56.57
C ARG A 169 -54.87 -0.09 56.79
N GLN A 170 -55.28 -1.11 56.05
CA GLN A 170 -54.56 -2.38 56.02
C GLN A 170 -53.18 -2.06 55.43
N ARG A 171 -52.18 -1.92 56.30
CA ARG A 171 -50.79 -1.79 55.88
C ARG A 171 -50.31 -3.20 55.58
N MET A 172 -49.95 -3.43 54.33
CA MET A 172 -49.07 -4.55 53.97
C MET A 172 -47.69 -4.17 54.46
N ASP A 173 -47.28 -4.75 55.60
CA ASP A 173 -45.88 -4.76 55.97
C ASP A 173 -45.19 -5.72 55.01
N ILE A 174 -44.26 -5.19 54.20
CA ILE A 174 -43.49 -5.97 53.25
C ILE A 174 -42.19 -6.33 53.95
N ASP A 175 -42.06 -7.57 54.41
CA ASP A 175 -40.86 -8.03 55.14
C ASP A 175 -39.61 -8.13 54.23
N SER A 176 -39.78 -8.08 52.90
CA SER A 176 -38.67 -8.09 51.92
C SER A 176 -39.11 -7.59 50.53
N LEU A 177 -38.28 -6.77 49.88
CA LEU A 177 -38.49 -6.28 48.51
C LEU A 177 -38.08 -7.29 47.43
N PHE A 178 -37.53 -8.45 47.82
CA PHE A 178 -37.06 -9.49 46.90
C PHE A 178 -37.68 -10.84 47.25
N PRO A 179 -38.09 -11.65 46.26
CA PRO A 179 -38.46 -13.04 46.49
C PRO A 179 -37.31 -13.76 47.19
N ARG A 180 -37.62 -14.49 48.28
CA ARG A 180 -36.63 -15.37 48.93
C ARG A 180 -36.11 -16.33 47.88
N ALA A 181 -34.83 -16.23 47.53
CA ALA A 181 -34.17 -17.26 46.77
C ALA A 181 -34.21 -18.54 47.63
N ASP A 182 -34.96 -19.55 47.19
CA ASP A 182 -34.88 -20.88 47.78
C ASP A 182 -33.48 -21.43 47.45
N ILE A 183 -32.54 -21.19 48.36
CA ILE A 183 -31.23 -21.83 48.34
C ILE A 183 -31.47 -23.29 48.74
N HIS A 184 -31.84 -24.11 47.76
CA HIS A 184 -31.67 -25.55 47.89
C HIS A 184 -30.16 -25.84 47.85
N PRO A 185 -29.57 -26.44 48.91
CA PRO A 185 -28.19 -26.88 48.86
C PRO A 185 -28.17 -28.16 48.02
N LYS A 186 -28.00 -28.03 46.70
CA LYS A 186 -27.54 -29.14 45.88
C LYS A 186 -26.03 -29.00 45.71
N THR A 187 -25.38 -29.91 46.39
CA THR A 187 -23.98 -30.30 46.28
C THR A 187 -23.54 -30.48 44.82
N SER A 188 -22.26 -30.17 44.61
CA SER A 188 -21.34 -30.72 43.60
C SER A 188 -21.55 -30.39 42.12
N GLY A 189 -20.51 -29.75 41.55
CA GLY A 189 -20.00 -30.07 40.20
C GLY A 189 -20.04 -28.93 39.20
N ASP A 190 -18.87 -28.30 38.99
CA ASP A 190 -18.32 -27.76 37.73
C ASP A 190 -19.15 -26.72 36.93
N TYR A 191 -18.67 -25.58 36.45
CA TYR A 191 -17.35 -25.11 36.04
C TYR A 191 -17.31 -23.57 36.21
N PHE A 192 -16.25 -23.00 36.78
CA PHE A 192 -15.89 -21.60 36.47
C PHE A 192 -14.38 -21.47 36.32
N SER A 193 -13.95 -21.58 35.07
CA SER A 193 -12.59 -21.26 34.65
C SER A 193 -12.38 -19.74 34.71
N LYS A 194 -11.24 -19.36 35.29
CA LYS A 194 -10.68 -18.01 35.36
C LYS A 194 -10.69 -17.28 34.00
N SER A 195 -11.01 -15.99 34.01
CA SER A 195 -10.26 -15.01 33.21
C SER A 195 -10.22 -13.65 33.90
N LYS A 196 -8.99 -13.25 34.23
CA LYS A 196 -8.58 -11.95 34.74
C LYS A 196 -8.54 -10.90 33.62
N ASN A 197 -8.48 -9.64 34.06
CA ASN A 197 -7.90 -8.44 33.43
C ASN A 197 -8.91 -7.41 32.93
N VAL A 198 -9.30 -6.54 33.86
CA VAL A 198 -9.72 -5.16 33.57
C VAL A 198 -8.45 -4.32 33.52
N VAL A 199 -8.15 -3.73 32.37
CA VAL A 199 -7.15 -2.67 32.22
C VAL A 199 -7.93 -1.35 32.19
N GLU A 200 -7.73 -0.51 33.20
CA GLU A 200 -8.23 0.87 33.22
C GLU A 200 -7.48 1.72 32.18
N PRO A 201 -8.15 2.63 31.46
CA PRO A 201 -7.46 3.59 30.61
C PRO A 201 -7.00 4.82 31.41
N GLU A 202 -5.69 5.02 31.44
CA GLU A 202 -5.04 6.23 31.93
C GLU A 202 -5.21 7.36 30.91
N ILE A 203 -5.92 8.43 31.28
CA ILE A 203 -6.13 9.62 30.45
C ILE A 203 -4.89 10.52 30.60
N VAL A 204 -4.01 10.52 29.60
CA VAL A 204 -2.89 11.46 29.50
C VAL A 204 -3.31 12.67 28.65
N TYR A 205 -3.46 13.82 29.30
CA TYR A 205 -3.56 15.11 28.61
C TYR A 205 -2.17 15.54 28.12
N SER A 206 -1.91 15.48 26.82
CA SER A 206 -0.80 16.22 26.21
C SER A 206 -1.28 17.60 25.74
N LYS A 207 -0.83 18.64 26.45
CA LYS A 207 -0.85 20.02 25.97
C LYS A 207 0.03 20.12 24.71
N ALA A 208 -0.57 20.54 23.61
CA ALA A 208 0.15 21.09 22.47
C ALA A 208 0.47 22.56 22.76
N GLU A 209 1.75 22.87 22.96
CA GLU A 209 2.26 24.24 22.83
C GLU A 209 2.58 24.48 21.35
N LEU A 210 1.80 25.37 20.74
CA LEU A 210 2.15 26.04 19.48
C LEU A 210 2.46 27.49 19.84
N SER A 211 3.72 27.89 19.68
CA SER A 211 4.07 29.27 19.33
C SER A 211 5.29 29.22 18.41
N GLY A 212 5.02 29.29 17.11
CA GLY A 212 5.79 30.11 16.19
C GLY A 212 5.14 31.49 16.13
#